data_AF-A0A536XMN5-F1
#
_entry.id   AF-A0A536XMN5-F1
#
_cell.length_a   1.000
_cell.length_b   1.000
_cell.length_c   1.000
_cell.angle_alpha   90.00
_cell.angle_beta   90.00
_cell.angle_gamma   90.00
#
_symmetry.space_group_name_H-M   'P 1'
#
loop_
_entity.id
_entity.type
_entity.pdbx_description
1 polymer ?
#
loop_
_entity_poly.entity_id
_entity_poly.type
_entity_poly.pdbx_seq_one_letter_code
_entity_poly.pdbx_strand_id
1 'polypeptide(L)'
;LDFWHADEDGDYDNRGFRYRGHQFTDAEGRYRLQTIVPAEYSGRARHIHVKVQAPGKRILTTQLYFRDEPGNRRDGLYRPDLEMRMAGKGAGEGTFDFVVDA
;
A
#
# COMPACT_ATOMS: atom_id res chain seq x y z
N LEU A 1 8.29 5.92 5.72
CA LEU A 1 7.31 4.99 5.13
C LEU A 1 8.06 3.77 4.63
N ASP A 2 7.66 2.59 5.05
CA ASP A 2 8.27 1.31 4.66
C ASP A 2 7.21 0.44 3.99
N PHE A 3 7.37 0.17 2.70
CA PHE A 3 6.39 -0.45 1.83
C PHE A 3 6.80 -1.87 1.46
N TRP A 4 5.80 -2.76 1.36
CA TRP A 4 5.98 -4.08 0.76
C TRP A 4 4.70 -4.59 0.12
N HIS A 5 4.82 -5.39 -0.94
CA HIS A 5 3.68 -6.02 -1.61
C HIS A 5 4.09 -7.30 -2.34
N ALA A 6 3.08 -8.07 -2.78
CA ALA A 6 3.28 -9.22 -3.65
C ALA A 6 3.73 -8.79 -5.05
N ASP A 7 4.35 -9.68 -5.80
CA ASP A 7 4.69 -9.45 -7.20
C ASP A 7 3.45 -9.53 -8.14
N GLU A 8 3.73 -9.52 -9.44
CA GLU A 8 2.75 -9.66 -10.52
C GLU A 8 2.01 -11.01 -10.54
N ASP A 9 2.51 -12.03 -9.83
CA ASP A 9 1.95 -13.37 -9.73
C ASP A 9 1.30 -13.65 -8.36
N GLY A 10 1.46 -12.74 -7.40
CA GLY A 10 0.86 -12.82 -6.07
C GLY A 10 1.80 -13.37 -5.01
N ASP A 11 3.09 -13.52 -5.33
CA ASP A 11 4.11 -14.06 -4.44
C ASP A 11 4.86 -12.96 -3.68
N TYR A 12 5.17 -13.22 -2.42
CA TYR A 12 6.04 -12.35 -1.63
C TYR A 12 7.46 -12.89 -1.64
N ASP A 13 8.43 -12.02 -1.92
CA ASP A 13 9.83 -12.35 -1.72
C ASP A 13 10.15 -12.38 -0.21
N ASN A 14 10.18 -13.58 0.36
CA ASN A 14 10.54 -13.83 1.76
C ASN A 14 12.01 -14.24 1.94
N ARG A 15 12.84 -14.14 0.89
CA ARG A 15 14.26 -14.48 0.93
C ARG A 15 15.16 -13.26 0.70
N GLY A 16 14.75 -12.39 -0.21
CA GLY A 16 15.39 -11.11 -0.51
C GLY A 16 14.51 -9.93 -0.15
N PHE A 17 14.60 -8.89 -0.98
CA PHE A 17 13.92 -7.61 -0.79
C PHE A 17 13.19 -7.12 -2.05
N ARG A 18 12.88 -8.00 -3.01
CA ARG A 18 12.09 -7.60 -4.18
C ARG A 18 10.75 -7.05 -3.70
N TYR A 19 10.37 -5.87 -4.21
CA TYR A 19 9.18 -5.12 -3.80
C TYR A 19 9.11 -4.81 -2.30
N ARG A 20 10.26 -4.58 -1.66
CA ARG A 20 10.37 -4.08 -0.28
C ARG A 20 11.27 -2.86 -0.27
N GLY A 21 10.88 -1.81 0.44
CA GLY A 21 11.72 -0.62 0.54
C GLY A 21 11.11 0.47 1.38
N HIS A 22 11.97 1.27 2.01
CA HIS A 22 11.57 2.41 2.82
C HIS A 22 12.10 3.73 2.27
N GLN A 23 11.39 4.79 2.59
CA GLN A 23 11.71 6.17 2.26
C GLN A 23 11.28 7.09 3.39
N PHE A 24 11.83 8.30 3.42
CA PHE A 24 11.33 9.40 4.24
C PHE A 24 10.52 10.34 3.35
N THR A 25 9.56 11.05 3.95
CA THR A 25 8.87 12.12 3.24
C THR A 25 9.84 13.25 2.92
N ASP A 26 9.49 14.08 1.92
CA ASP A 26 10.17 15.35 1.71
C ASP A 26 9.86 16.37 2.82
N ALA A 27 10.44 17.57 2.71
CA ALA A 27 10.27 18.65 3.69
C ALA A 27 8.81 19.12 3.85
N GLU A 28 7.97 18.87 2.84
CA GLU A 28 6.55 19.19 2.84
C GLU A 28 5.67 17.98 3.23
N GLY A 29 6.26 16.86 3.64
CA GLY A 29 5.54 15.67 4.09
C GLY A 29 5.04 14.76 2.97
N ARG A 30 5.45 14.98 1.71
CA ARG A 30 5.02 14.17 0.56
C ARG A 30 5.90 12.94 0.38
N TYR A 31 5.36 11.91 -0.24
CA TYR A 31 6.08 10.69 -0.61
C TYR A 31 5.74 10.25 -2.03
N ARG A 32 6.60 9.43 -2.64
CA ARG A 32 6.34 8.80 -3.95
C ARG A 32 6.83 7.37 -3.95
N LEU A 33 5.94 6.42 -4.23
CA LEU A 33 6.28 5.03 -4.49
C LEU A 33 6.08 4.75 -5.98
N GLN A 34 7.15 4.38 -6.69
CA GLN A 34 7.06 3.86 -8.05
C GLN A 34 7.22 2.34 -8.00
N THR A 35 6.18 1.62 -8.41
CA THR A 35 6.16 0.16 -8.41
C THR A 35 5.16 -0.36 -9.46
N ILE A 36 5.06 -1.67 -9.60
CA ILE A 36 4.02 -2.34 -10.39
C ILE A 36 2.69 -2.40 -9.62
N VAL A 37 1.60 -2.77 -10.30
CA VAL A 37 0.36 -3.14 -9.63
C VAL A 37 0.50 -4.60 -9.14
N PRO A 38 0.50 -4.88 -7.81
CA PRO A 38 0.65 -6.23 -7.28
C PRO A 38 -0.56 -7.09 -7.61
N ALA A 39 -0.43 -8.40 -7.77
CA ALA A 39 -1.57 -9.31 -7.94
C ALA A 39 -2.41 -9.49 -6.65
N GLU A 40 -3.60 -10.07 -6.79
CA GLU A 40 -4.33 -10.61 -5.63
C GLU A 40 -3.58 -11.85 -5.11
N TYR A 41 -3.48 -12.01 -3.78
CA TYR A 41 -2.89 -13.21 -3.19
C TYR A 41 -3.80 -13.80 -2.13
N SER A 42 -3.82 -15.14 -2.05
CA SER A 42 -4.41 -15.91 -0.95
C SER A 42 -5.81 -15.45 -0.50
N GLY A 43 -6.70 -15.13 -1.45
CA GLY A 43 -8.08 -14.72 -1.17
C GLY A 43 -8.23 -13.31 -0.55
N ARG A 44 -7.15 -12.53 -0.49
CA ARG A 44 -7.15 -11.13 -0.07
C ARG A 44 -7.46 -10.23 -1.26
N ALA A 45 -8.09 -9.08 -1.01
CA ALA A 45 -8.23 -8.05 -2.02
C ALA A 45 -6.83 -7.54 -2.42
N ARG A 46 -6.67 -7.00 -3.63
CA ARG A 46 -5.40 -6.41 -4.05
C ARG A 46 -4.97 -5.30 -3.09
N HIS A 47 -3.74 -5.35 -2.59
CA HIS A 47 -3.25 -4.34 -1.65
C HIS A 47 -1.72 -4.15 -1.67
N ILE A 48 -1.29 -3.00 -1.16
CA ILE A 48 0.10 -2.69 -0.81
C ILE A 48 0.16 -2.52 0.71
N HIS A 49 1.10 -3.17 1.38
CA HIS A 49 1.31 -2.93 2.80
C HIS A 49 2.25 -1.74 3.04
N VAL A 50 2.08 -1.11 4.21
CA VAL A 50 2.92 0.01 4.62
C VAL A 50 3.04 0.09 6.15
N LYS A 51 4.25 0.43 6.59
CA LYS A 51 4.54 0.96 7.92
C LYS A 51 4.78 2.46 7.82
N VAL A 52 4.05 3.23 8.60
CA VAL A 52 4.18 4.68 8.69
C VAL A 52 4.60 5.04 10.11
N GLN A 53 5.63 5.88 10.23
CA GLN A 53 6.16 6.31 11.51
C GLN A 53 6.60 7.77 11.40
N ALA A 54 5.99 8.63 12.21
CA ALA A 54 6.50 9.97 12.46
C ALA A 54 7.71 9.90 13.44
N PRO A 55 8.66 10.85 13.39
CA PRO A 55 9.87 10.81 14.22
C PRO A 55 9.56 10.64 15.71
N GLY A 56 10.08 9.57 16.32
CA GLY A 56 9.89 9.27 17.75
C GLY A 56 8.49 8.78 18.14
N LYS A 57 7.58 8.57 17.18
CA LYS A 57 6.20 8.11 17.43
C LYS A 57 6.04 6.61 17.18
N ARG A 58 4.89 6.07 17.58
CA ARG A 58 4.53 4.67 17.35
C ARG A 58 4.38 4.38 15.86
N ILE A 59 4.70 3.16 15.45
CA ILE A 59 4.53 2.69 14.07
C ILE A 59 3.06 2.36 13.84
N LEU A 60 2.45 3.00 12.83
CA LEU A 60 1.22 2.53 12.21
C LEU A 60 1.58 1.45 11.19
N THR A 61 1.05 0.24 11.36
CA THR A 61 1.11 -0.81 10.33
C THR A 61 -0.27 -0.94 9.71
N THR A 62 -0.37 -0.73 8.39
CA THR A 62 -1.63 -0.74 7.65
C THR A 62 -1.42 -1.25 6.22
N GLN A 63 -2.47 -1.23 5.41
CA GLN A 63 -2.49 -1.63 4.00
C GLN A 63 -3.32 -0.64 3.19
N LEU A 64 -3.02 -0.51 1.91
CA LEU A 64 -3.71 0.34 0.94
C LEU A 64 -4.43 -0.53 -0.09
N TYR A 65 -5.69 -0.21 -0.38
CA TYR A 65 -6.54 -0.95 -1.30
C TYR A 65 -6.75 -0.21 -2.62
N PHE A 66 -7.07 -0.97 -3.66
CA PHE A 66 -7.48 -0.43 -4.95
C PHE A 66 -9.01 -0.34 -4.98
N ARG A 67 -9.53 0.83 -5.36
CA ARG A 67 -10.98 1.06 -5.48
C ARG A 67 -11.59 0.17 -6.57
N ASP A 68 -12.85 -0.23 -6.35
CA ASP A 68 -13.69 -0.98 -7.29
C ASP A 68 -13.17 -2.38 -7.69
N GLU A 69 -12.25 -2.95 -6.92
CA GLU A 69 -11.80 -4.33 -7.11
C GLU A 69 -12.84 -5.34 -6.59
N PRO A 70 -13.20 -6.38 -7.36
CA PRO A 70 -14.12 -7.41 -6.90
C PRO A 70 -13.69 -8.09 -5.60
N GLY A 71 -12.37 -8.21 -5.36
CA GLY A 71 -11.79 -8.77 -4.15
C GLY A 71 -12.19 -8.02 -2.87
N ASN A 72 -12.45 -6.71 -2.94
CA ASN A 72 -12.78 -5.87 -1.76
C ASN A 72 -14.00 -6.40 -1.02
N ARG A 73 -15.00 -6.95 -1.73
CA ARG A 73 -16.23 -7.50 -1.13
C ARG A 73 -16.02 -8.83 -0.40
N ARG A 74 -14.92 -9.53 -0.69
CA ARG A 74 -14.63 -10.87 -0.14
C ARG A 74 -13.59 -10.83 0.98
N ASP A 75 -12.74 -9.80 1.01
CA ASP A 75 -11.67 -9.67 1.99
C ASP A 75 -12.20 -9.12 3.33
N GLY A 76 -12.17 -9.95 4.38
CA GLY A 76 -12.61 -9.55 5.72
C GLY A 76 -11.75 -8.46 6.39
N LEU A 77 -10.55 -8.16 5.85
CA LEU A 77 -9.69 -7.09 6.32
C LEU A 77 -9.90 -5.77 5.57
N TYR A 78 -10.74 -5.78 4.54
CA TYR A 78 -11.02 -4.62 3.73
C TYR A 78 -11.63 -3.46 4.54
N ARG A 79 -11.10 -2.26 4.32
CA ARG A 79 -11.60 -1.01 4.90
C ARG A 79 -11.68 0.05 3.79
N PRO A 80 -12.87 0.64 3.54
CA PRO A 80 -13.01 1.69 2.54
C PRO A 80 -12.10 2.91 2.78
N ASP A 81 -11.81 3.23 4.04
CA ASP A 81 -10.95 4.37 4.40
C ASP A 81 -9.48 4.18 4.00
N LEU A 82 -9.12 2.99 3.55
CA LEU A 82 -7.79 2.63 3.07
C LEU A 82 -7.72 2.52 1.53
N GLU A 83 -8.77 2.93 0.80
CA GLU A 83 -8.75 2.98 -0.66
C GLU A 83 -7.84 4.12 -1.17
N MET A 84 -6.94 3.79 -2.10
CA MET A 84 -6.22 4.79 -2.87
C MET A 84 -7.17 5.46 -3.86
N ARG A 85 -7.06 6.78 -3.97
CA ARG A 85 -7.72 7.52 -5.05
C ARG A 85 -6.90 7.35 -6.33
N MET A 86 -7.42 6.52 -7.23
CA MET A 86 -6.80 6.26 -8.54
C MET A 86 -7.17 7.34 -9.56
N ALA A 87 -6.26 7.65 -10.48
CA ALA A 87 -6.53 8.58 -11.60
C ALA A 87 -7.57 8.05 -12.61
N GLY A 88 -7.92 6.77 -12.53
CA GLY A 88 -8.92 6.09 -13.36
C GLY A 88 -8.85 4.57 -13.20
N LYS A 89 -9.79 3.85 -13.81
CA LYS A 89 -9.78 2.38 -13.78
C LYS A 89 -8.60 1.85 -14.61
N GLY A 90 -7.74 1.05 -13.99
CA GLY A 90 -6.51 0.56 -14.61
C GLY A 90 -5.41 1.62 -14.78
N ALA A 91 -5.57 2.80 -14.17
CA ALA A 91 -4.53 3.83 -14.19
C ALA A 91 -3.33 3.39 -13.34
N GLY A 92 -2.12 3.69 -13.83
CA GLY A 92 -0.86 3.42 -13.12
C GLY A 92 -0.53 4.42 -12.00
N GLU A 93 -1.41 5.37 -11.72
CA GLU A 93 -1.21 6.42 -10.73
C GLU A 93 -2.34 6.46 -9.70
N GLY A 94 -1.96 6.51 -8.43
CA GLY A 94 -2.86 6.61 -7.29
C GLY A 94 -2.30 7.51 -6.19
N THR A 95 -3.19 8.09 -5.39
CA THR A 95 -2.84 8.97 -4.26
C THR A 95 -3.49 8.49 -2.97
N PHE A 96 -2.77 8.58 -1.86
CA PHE A 96 -3.28 8.33 -0.51
C PHE A 96 -2.55 9.25 0.48
N ASP A 97 -3.29 9.85 1.40
CA ASP A 97 -2.71 10.73 2.43
C ASP A 97 -2.78 10.02 3.78
N PHE A 98 -1.62 9.83 4.43
CA PHE A 98 -1.57 9.27 5.77
C PHE A 98 -1.78 10.37 6.80
N VAL A 99 -2.72 10.14 7.72
CA VAL A 99 -2.91 10.97 8.91
C VAL A 99 -2.43 10.18 10.12
N VAL A 100 -1.39 10.69 10.79
CA VAL A 100 -0.78 10.09 11.98
C VAL A 100 -0.56 11.14 13.04
N ASP A 101 -0.52 10.74 14.31
CA ASP A 101 -0.16 11.63 15.41
C ASP A 101 1.30 12.08 15.24
N ALA A 102 1.48 13.40 15.10
CA ALA A 102 2.79 14.04 15.00
C ALA A 102 3.46 14.20 16.37
#